data_AF-A0A928XX88-F1
#
_entry.id   AF-A0A928XX88-F1
#
_cell.length_a   1.000
_cell.length_b   1.000
_cell.length_c   1.000
_cell.angle_alpha   90.00
_cell.angle_beta   90.00
_cell.angle_gamma   90.00
#
_symmetry.space_group_name_H-M   'P 1'
#
loop_
_entity.id
_entity.type
_entity.pdbx_description
1 polymer ?
#
loop_
_entity_poly.entity_id
_entity_poly.type
_entity_poly.pdbx_seq_one_letter_code
_entity_poly.pdbx_strand_id
1 'polypeptide(L)'
;MSATRAWLADFTWEVVTAQNAVLCAAKNALHKPTSDGHAETKALWDLRHPQVMSLDEAVDLCRQCHRKAPFCFYNGNTFASIIALVIKKLALPADEAFIIRSLAGHIVAGVATEEEVRAFREFCERLDQSHAG
;
A
#
# COMPACT_ATOMS: atom_id res chain seq x y z
N MET A 1 -4.14 17.45 11.59
CA MET A 1 -3.11 16.81 10.75
C MET A 1 -3.56 15.38 10.53
N SER A 2 -2.92 14.58 9.67
CA SER A 2 -3.23 13.14 9.58
C SER A 2 -2.33 12.38 10.56
N ALA A 3 -2.81 11.27 11.12
CA ALA A 3 -2.02 10.45 12.03
C ALA A 3 -0.75 9.94 11.33
N THR A 4 0.43 10.18 11.93
CA THR A 4 1.70 9.71 11.39
C THR A 4 2.25 8.54 12.20
N ARG A 5 2.68 7.47 11.51
CA ARG A 5 3.30 6.27 12.10
C ARG A 5 4.28 5.66 11.10
N ALA A 6 5.11 4.74 11.56
CA ALA A 6 5.92 3.90 10.67
C ALA A 6 5.05 2.77 10.07
N TRP A 7 4.02 3.13 9.29
CA TRP A 7 2.97 2.22 8.79
C TRP A 7 3.50 0.99 8.06
N LEU A 8 4.63 1.16 7.35
CA LEU A 8 5.23 0.16 6.46
C LEU A 8 6.50 -0.49 7.05
N ALA A 9 6.83 -0.22 8.32
CA ALA A 9 8.09 -0.69 8.92
C ALA A 9 8.27 -2.22 8.85
N ASP A 10 7.19 -2.97 9.09
CA ASP A 10 7.22 -4.45 9.08
C ASP A 10 7.27 -5.06 7.66
N PHE A 11 7.09 -4.26 6.61
CA PHE A 11 7.00 -4.73 5.24
C PHE A 11 8.34 -4.52 4.53
N THR A 12 9.36 -5.30 4.90
CA THR A 12 10.65 -5.27 4.21
C THR A 12 10.51 -5.68 2.73
N TRP A 13 11.55 -5.44 1.91
CA TRP A 13 11.51 -5.87 0.51
C TRP A 13 11.28 -7.37 0.32
N GLU A 14 11.78 -8.19 1.24
CA GLU A 14 11.55 -9.64 1.26
C GLU A 14 10.06 -9.95 1.46
N VAL A 15 9.37 -9.20 2.33
CA VAL A 15 7.92 -9.31 2.51
C VAL A 15 7.18 -8.89 1.23
N VAL A 16 7.59 -7.81 0.57
CA VAL A 16 7.02 -7.38 -0.73
C VAL A 16 7.16 -8.47 -1.78
N THR A 17 8.34 -9.07 -1.87
CA THR A 17 8.64 -10.13 -2.85
C THR A 17 7.85 -11.40 -2.55
N ALA A 18 7.77 -11.82 -1.28
CA ALA A 18 6.97 -12.95 -0.86
C ALA A 18 5.47 -12.74 -1.13
N GLN A 19 4.96 -11.54 -0.87
CA GLN A 19 3.58 -11.19 -1.19
C GLN A 19 3.28 -11.30 -2.68
N ASN A 20 4.19 -10.81 -3.55
CA ASN A 20 4.04 -10.97 -4.99
C ASN A 20 4.08 -12.44 -5.40
N ALA A 21 4.99 -13.24 -4.83
CA ALA A 21 5.12 -14.65 -5.12
C ALA A 21 3.83 -15.44 -4.81
N VAL A 22 3.19 -15.16 -3.66
CA VAL A 22 1.90 -15.76 -3.28
C VAL A 22 0.80 -15.42 -4.30
N LEU A 23 0.71 -14.15 -4.71
CA LEU A 23 -0.28 -13.69 -5.70
C LEU A 23 -0.06 -14.33 -7.07
N CYS A 24 1.20 -14.42 -7.52
CA CYS A 24 1.58 -15.10 -8.74
C CYS A 24 1.22 -16.59 -8.69
N ALA A 25 1.57 -17.29 -7.61
CA ALA A 25 1.27 -18.71 -7.44
C ALA A 25 -0.24 -19.00 -7.48
N ALA A 26 -1.06 -18.17 -6.81
CA ALA A 26 -2.51 -18.31 -6.78
C ALA A 26 -3.19 -18.20 -8.16
N LYS A 27 -2.50 -17.61 -9.14
CA LYS A 27 -3.00 -17.42 -10.51
C LYS A 27 -2.14 -18.08 -11.58
N ASN A 28 -1.20 -18.94 -11.16
CA ASN A 28 -0.24 -19.62 -12.04
C ASN A 28 0.52 -18.65 -12.96
N ALA A 29 0.91 -17.48 -12.44
CA ALA A 29 1.69 -16.49 -13.17
C ALA A 29 3.18 -16.56 -12.80
N LEU A 30 4.03 -16.05 -13.69
CA LEU A 30 5.47 -16.00 -13.49
C LEU A 30 5.83 -14.99 -12.39
N HIS A 31 6.45 -15.46 -11.30
CA HIS A 31 7.11 -14.58 -10.33
C HIS A 31 8.55 -14.32 -10.78
N LYS A 32 8.82 -13.10 -11.28
CA LYS A 32 10.15 -12.66 -11.71
C LYS A 32 10.29 -11.14 -11.59
N PRO A 33 11.48 -10.61 -11.21
CA PRO A 33 11.77 -9.18 -11.29
C PRO A 33 11.78 -8.67 -12.74
N THR A 34 11.45 -7.40 -12.94
CA THR A 34 11.73 -6.70 -14.21
C THR A 34 13.19 -6.22 -14.26
N SER A 35 13.73 -5.98 -15.45
CA SER A 35 15.10 -5.45 -15.61
C SER A 35 15.22 -4.00 -15.14
N ASP A 36 14.19 -3.19 -15.41
CA ASP A 36 14.30 -1.74 -15.28
C ASP A 36 13.68 -1.24 -13.96
N GLY A 37 12.58 -1.86 -13.53
CA GLY A 37 11.79 -1.39 -12.39
C GLY A 37 12.24 -1.95 -11.04
N HIS A 38 12.80 -3.15 -11.01
CA HIS A 38 13.01 -3.88 -9.76
C HIS A 38 14.01 -3.20 -8.82
N ALA A 39 15.21 -2.91 -9.30
CA ALA A 39 16.28 -2.34 -8.48
C ALA A 39 15.91 -0.94 -7.96
N GLU A 40 15.34 -0.09 -8.82
CA GLU A 40 14.92 1.27 -8.45
C GLU A 40 13.78 1.24 -7.42
N THR A 41 12.80 0.36 -7.61
CA THR A 41 11.69 0.22 -6.65
C THR A 41 12.16 -0.30 -5.31
N LYS A 42 13.07 -1.29 -5.30
CA LYS A 42 13.68 -1.80 -4.07
C LYS A 42 14.39 -0.68 -3.31
N ALA A 43 15.23 0.09 -3.98
CA ALA A 43 15.96 1.19 -3.36
C ALA A 43 15.02 2.27 -2.79
N LEU A 44 13.97 2.64 -3.53
CA LEU A 44 12.93 3.55 -3.04
C LEU A 44 12.22 2.98 -1.81
N TRP A 45 11.84 1.70 -1.85
CA TRP A 45 11.13 1.04 -0.77
C TRP A 45 11.99 0.97 0.48
N ASP A 46 13.22 0.43 0.40
CA ASP A 46 14.18 0.31 1.51
C ASP A 46 14.44 1.65 2.20
N LEU A 47 14.51 2.74 1.42
CA LEU A 47 14.69 4.09 1.97
C LEU A 47 13.47 4.57 2.76
N ARG A 48 12.26 4.33 2.23
CA ARG A 48 11.03 5.00 2.69
C ARG A 48 10.18 4.17 3.65
N HIS A 49 10.11 2.85 3.48
CA HIS A 49 9.23 1.99 4.28
C HIS A 49 9.46 2.06 5.81
N PRO A 50 10.67 2.29 6.36
CA PRO A 50 10.85 2.38 7.80
C PRO A 50 10.51 3.77 8.38
N GLN A 51 10.27 4.77 7.53
CA GLN A 51 10.06 6.15 7.97
C GLN A 51 8.65 6.35 8.53
N VAL A 52 8.53 7.31 9.46
CA VAL A 52 7.24 7.82 9.91
C VAL A 52 6.61 8.65 8.79
N MET A 53 5.37 8.34 8.45
CA MET A 53 4.60 9.01 7.40
C MET A 53 3.11 8.98 7.73
N SER A 54 2.28 9.77 7.05
CA SER A 54 0.83 9.63 7.11
C SER A 54 0.37 8.37 6.36
N LEU A 55 -0.88 7.95 6.60
CA LEU A 55 -1.42 6.78 5.90
C LEU A 55 -1.59 7.06 4.39
N ASP A 56 -1.94 8.28 3.99
CA ASP A 56 -2.02 8.67 2.58
C ASP A 56 -0.64 8.72 1.90
N GLU A 57 0.42 9.11 2.61
CA GLU A 57 1.80 8.98 2.11
C GLU A 57 2.20 7.51 1.92
N ALA A 58 1.80 6.61 2.83
CA ALA A 58 2.05 5.18 2.69
C ALA A 58 1.34 4.57 1.46
N VAL A 59 0.09 4.98 1.22
CA VAL A 59 -0.67 4.59 0.02
C VAL A 59 -0.02 5.14 -1.25
N ASP A 60 0.41 6.40 -1.25
CA ASP A 60 1.09 6.97 -2.41
C ASP A 60 2.45 6.32 -2.68
N LEU A 61 3.23 5.97 -1.64
CA LEU A 61 4.46 5.19 -1.82
C LEU A 61 4.18 3.84 -2.49
N CYS A 62 3.13 3.15 -2.08
CA CYS A 62 2.67 1.91 -2.71
C CYS A 62 2.29 2.11 -4.18
N ARG A 63 1.61 3.21 -4.50
CA ARG A 63 1.27 3.59 -5.88
C ARG A 63 2.52 3.89 -6.71
N GLN A 64 3.49 4.63 -6.17
CA GLN A 64 4.76 4.91 -6.84
C GLN A 64 5.51 3.62 -7.18
N CYS A 65 5.58 2.69 -6.24
CA CYS A 65 6.22 1.40 -6.44
C CYS A 65 5.46 0.54 -7.48
N HIS A 66 4.13 0.55 -7.45
CA HIS A 66 3.32 -0.08 -8.49
C HIS A 66 3.67 0.44 -9.89
N ARG A 67 3.75 1.77 -10.06
CA ARG A 67 4.05 2.42 -11.35
C ARG A 67 5.44 2.13 -11.88
N LYS A 68 6.39 1.82 -11.00
CA LYS A 68 7.74 1.39 -11.38
C LYS A 68 7.81 -0.07 -11.84
N ALA A 69 6.74 -0.85 -11.64
CA ALA A 69 6.60 -2.23 -12.11
C ALA A 69 7.80 -3.15 -11.76
N PRO A 70 8.10 -3.37 -10.46
CA PRO A 70 9.23 -4.20 -10.02
C PRO A 70 9.15 -5.69 -10.38
N PHE A 71 7.96 -6.21 -10.68
CA PHE A 71 7.72 -7.61 -11.03
C PHE A 71 7.03 -7.72 -12.40
N CYS A 72 7.17 -8.87 -13.07
CA CYS A 72 6.50 -9.11 -14.35
C CYS A 72 4.96 -9.05 -14.24
N PHE A 73 4.39 -9.45 -13.10
CA PHE A 73 2.95 -9.52 -12.89
C PHE A 73 2.55 -9.02 -11.49
N TYR A 74 1.27 -8.65 -11.36
CA TYR A 74 0.61 -8.34 -10.08
C TYR A 74 1.23 -7.20 -9.25
N ASN A 75 1.93 -6.25 -9.87
CA ASN A 75 2.50 -5.09 -9.15
C ASN A 75 1.43 -4.34 -8.35
N GLY A 76 0.31 -3.99 -8.98
CA GLY A 76 -0.78 -3.26 -8.31
C GLY A 76 -1.37 -4.06 -7.15
N ASN A 77 -1.68 -5.34 -7.39
CA ASN A 77 -2.22 -6.24 -6.36
C ASN A 77 -1.26 -6.45 -5.19
N THR A 78 0.06 -6.48 -5.44
CA THR A 78 1.08 -6.64 -4.40
C THR A 78 1.02 -5.46 -3.43
N PHE A 79 1.11 -4.25 -3.95
CA PHE A 79 1.12 -3.03 -3.12
C PHE A 79 -0.27 -2.73 -2.52
N ALA A 80 -1.36 -3.02 -3.23
CA ALA A 80 -2.71 -2.90 -2.68
C ALA A 80 -2.93 -3.89 -1.52
N SER A 81 -2.40 -5.11 -1.62
CA SER A 81 -2.48 -6.11 -0.55
C SER A 81 -1.70 -5.69 0.69
N ILE A 82 -0.51 -5.08 0.52
CA ILE A 82 0.28 -4.53 1.64
C ILE A 82 -0.52 -3.46 2.38
N ILE A 83 -1.09 -2.50 1.67
CA ILE A 83 -1.93 -1.46 2.27
C ILE A 83 -3.18 -2.03 2.94
N ALA A 84 -3.80 -3.05 2.36
CA ALA A 84 -4.91 -3.73 3.00
C ALA A 84 -4.52 -4.37 4.35
N LEU A 85 -3.30 -4.91 4.46
CA LEU A 85 -2.75 -5.43 5.72
C LEU A 85 -2.46 -4.32 6.73
N VAL A 86 -1.99 -3.15 6.29
CA VAL A 86 -1.83 -1.96 7.15
C VAL A 86 -3.19 -1.54 7.73
N ILE A 87 -4.21 -1.36 6.87
CA ILE A 87 -5.55 -0.94 7.31
C ILE A 87 -6.18 -1.97 8.25
N LYS A 88 -5.93 -3.27 8.03
CA LYS A 88 -6.40 -4.33 8.93
C LYS A 88 -5.89 -4.17 10.37
N LYS A 89 -4.73 -3.54 10.59
CA LYS A 89 -4.19 -3.26 11.94
C LYS A 89 -4.92 -2.11 12.67
N LEU A 90 -5.77 -1.32 11.98
CA LEU A 90 -6.45 -0.15 12.57
C LEU A 90 -7.69 -0.49 13.42
N ALA A 91 -8.05 -1.76 13.56
CA ALA A 91 -9.20 -2.23 14.35
C ALA A 91 -10.53 -1.48 14.05
N LEU A 92 -10.73 -1.11 12.78
CA LEU A 92 -11.94 -0.44 12.30
C LEU A 92 -13.16 -1.39 12.29
N PRO A 93 -14.40 -0.87 12.39
CA PRO A 93 -15.61 -1.63 12.07
C PRO A 93 -15.52 -2.27 10.69
N ALA A 94 -16.11 -3.46 10.51
CA ALA A 94 -15.93 -4.28 9.30
C ALA A 94 -16.29 -3.54 8.00
N ASP A 95 -17.39 -2.77 8.01
CA ASP A 95 -17.87 -2.02 6.85
C ASP A 95 -16.93 -0.86 6.50
N GLU A 96 -16.49 -0.10 7.51
CA GLU A 96 -15.50 0.98 7.32
C GLU A 96 -14.16 0.40 6.83
N ALA A 97 -13.69 -0.70 7.44
CA ALA A 97 -12.48 -1.39 7.00
C ALA A 97 -12.58 -1.86 5.55
N PHE A 98 -13.75 -2.34 5.10
CA PHE A 98 -13.98 -2.74 3.71
C PHE A 98 -13.88 -1.54 2.76
N ILE A 99 -14.59 -0.45 3.08
CA ILE A 99 -14.60 0.78 2.26
C ILE A 99 -13.18 1.35 2.15
N ILE A 100 -12.49 1.54 3.27
CA ILE A 100 -11.16 2.15 3.28
C ILE A 100 -10.13 1.28 2.54
N ARG A 101 -10.21 -0.06 2.64
CA ARG A 101 -9.37 -0.97 1.84
C ARG A 101 -9.65 -0.84 0.35
N SER A 102 -10.92 -0.72 -0.04
CA SER A 102 -11.30 -0.55 -1.45
C SER A 102 -10.76 0.76 -2.02
N LEU A 103 -10.97 1.88 -1.31
CA LEU A 103 -10.46 3.20 -1.72
C LEU A 103 -8.94 3.18 -1.87
N ALA A 104 -8.23 2.68 -0.85
CA ALA A 104 -6.78 2.62 -0.89
C ALA A 104 -6.26 1.71 -2.02
N GLY A 105 -6.94 0.59 -2.27
CA GLY A 105 -6.65 -0.30 -3.40
C GLY A 105 -6.82 0.39 -4.76
N HIS A 106 -7.90 1.14 -4.96
CA HIS A 106 -8.12 1.92 -6.18
C HIS A 106 -7.05 3.00 -6.39
N ILE A 107 -6.62 3.67 -5.32
CA ILE A 107 -5.55 4.67 -5.37
C ILE A 107 -4.23 4.02 -5.79
N VAL A 108 -3.84 2.91 -5.14
CA VAL A 108 -2.61 2.17 -5.49
C VAL A 108 -2.63 1.69 -6.94
N ALA A 109 -3.76 1.16 -7.40
CA ALA A 109 -3.95 0.71 -8.78
C ALA A 109 -4.03 1.86 -9.79
N GLY A 110 -4.11 3.12 -9.34
CA GLY A 110 -4.19 4.30 -10.20
C GLY A 110 -5.53 4.45 -10.92
N VAL A 111 -6.60 3.85 -10.39
CA VAL A 111 -7.95 3.88 -10.96
C VAL A 111 -8.96 4.66 -10.12
N ALA A 112 -8.53 5.21 -8.98
CA ALA A 112 -9.40 5.97 -8.10
C ALA A 112 -9.91 7.27 -8.74
N THR A 113 -11.17 7.62 -8.50
CA THR A 113 -11.71 8.94 -8.85
C THR A 113 -11.24 10.01 -7.86
N GLU A 114 -11.45 11.29 -8.21
CA GLU A 114 -11.14 12.40 -7.29
C GLU A 114 -11.96 12.33 -6.00
N GLU A 115 -13.21 11.88 -6.09
CA GLU A 115 -14.09 11.64 -4.94
C GLU A 115 -13.53 10.56 -4.02
N GLU A 116 -13.03 9.46 -4.59
CA GLU A 116 -12.44 8.36 -3.81
C GLU A 116 -11.14 8.78 -3.12
N VAL A 117 -10.29 9.55 -3.82
CA VAL A 117 -9.08 10.13 -3.23
C VAL A 117 -9.43 11.08 -2.08
N ARG A 118 -10.45 11.94 -2.27
CA ARG A 118 -10.92 12.87 -1.23
C ARG A 118 -11.47 12.12 -0.02
N ALA A 119 -12.34 11.13 -0.23
CA ALA A 119 -12.91 10.33 0.86
C ALA A 119 -11.83 9.60 1.67
N PHE A 120 -10.79 9.09 1.01
CA PHE A 120 -9.66 8.46 1.70
C PHE A 120 -8.84 9.46 2.53
N ARG A 121 -8.61 10.68 2.02
CA ARG A 121 -7.94 11.75 2.76
C ARG A 121 -8.72 12.19 3.98
N GLU A 122 -10.03 12.39 3.84
CA GLU A 122 -10.92 12.73 4.96
C GLU A 122 -10.88 11.64 6.05
N PHE A 123 -10.79 10.36 5.67
CA PHE A 123 -10.55 9.28 6.64
C PHE A 123 -9.18 9.42 7.35
N CYS A 124 -8.10 9.69 6.61
CA CYS A 124 -6.76 9.84 7.19
C CYS A 124 -6.70 11.00 8.20
N GLU A 125 -7.41 12.10 7.94
CA GLU A 125 -7.52 13.25 8.84
C GLU A 125 -8.32 12.92 10.11
N ARG A 126 -9.39 12.12 10.00
CA ARG A 126 -10.16 11.64 11.17
C ARG A 126 -9.40 10.64 12.04
N LEU A 127 -8.49 9.86 11.44
CA LEU A 127 -7.68 8.87 12.15
C LEU A 127 -6.78 9.52 13.23
N ASP A 128 -6.38 10.78 13.03
CA ASP A 128 -5.60 11.58 13.98
C ASP A 128 -6.38 11.88 15.27
N GLN A 129 -7.70 12.10 15.14
CA GLN A 129 -8.56 12.57 16.22
C GLN A 129 -9.06 11.44 17.14
N SER A 130 -9.00 10.19 16.68
CA SER A 130 -9.55 9.02 17.37
C SER A 130 -8.54 8.29 18.29
N HIS A 131 -7.26 8.69 18.27
CA HIS A 131 -6.21 8.12 19.12
C HIS A 131 -5.62 9.14 20.12
N ALA A 132 -6.25 10.31 20.28
CA ALA A 132 -5.87 11.35 21.22
C ALA A 132 -6.68 11.32 22.54
N GLY A 133 -7.30 10.18 22.88
CA GLY A 133 -8.08 9.95 24.10
C GLY A 133 -7.44 8.91 25.00
#